data_AF-A0A1F4DTT0-F1
#
_entry.id   AF-A0A1F4DTT0-F1
#
_cell.length_a   1.000
_cell.length_b   1.000
_cell.length_c   1.000
_cell.angle_alpha   90.00
_cell.angle_beta   90.00
_cell.angle_gamma   90.00
#
_symmetry.space_group_name_H-M   'P 1'
#
loop_
_entity.id
_entity.type
_entity.pdbx_description
1 polymer ?
#
loop_
_entity_poly.entity_id
_entity_poly.type
_entity_poly.pdbx_seq_one_letter_code
_entity_poly.pdbx_strand_id
1 'polypeptide(L)'
;WESADPKALALQDRILKDLGITKKRKKKGESDDSEERDDEASGRVDMRRCYKTLLKYDLNSLIHGVFLEKVAGRLRVPRALSGFVEASNVKPAEAGGTKFDHVFPAKDEARGVTSKDGFTNVPYPSTQFSAESTTAYFNLDLNQIRGYGLGPDAEQLLITLALYKLARFCESDWDLRSNCKFEVGSIETTRPKKDFALPAAKDIAEMLPKLISKVSGSGGFGDDNSNGVRTVTWVKKKKKISVTPYLHPWHLKKPQMRSPEAIAAALLGQLRREWNASDGELTGIVEIREQPSILHGGRALRPLHFHRFRRKRGLVQPDTLGRLLELRFAQPVRGPLALGFACHFGLGLFVPVE
;
A
#
# COMPACT_ATOMS: atom_id res chain seq x y z
N TRP A 1 -1.16 -16.78 11.12
CA TRP A 1 -1.45 -15.64 10.20
C TRP A 1 -2.96 -15.34 10.18
N GLU A 2 -3.64 -15.47 11.31
CA GLU A 2 -5.09 -15.65 11.27
C GLU A 2 -5.80 -14.33 11.04
N SER A 3 -6.42 -14.21 9.85
CA SER A 3 -7.41 -13.17 9.64
C SER A 3 -8.66 -13.54 10.43
N ALA A 4 -9.27 -12.58 11.12
CA ALA A 4 -10.60 -12.79 11.70
C ALA A 4 -11.72 -12.71 10.65
N ASP A 5 -11.40 -12.32 9.41
CA ASP A 5 -12.37 -12.27 8.31
C ASP A 5 -12.57 -13.69 7.74
N PRO A 6 -13.79 -14.26 7.83
CA PRO A 6 -14.11 -15.56 7.28
C PRO A 6 -13.80 -15.68 5.78
N LYS A 7 -13.94 -14.59 5.01
CA LYS A 7 -13.64 -14.58 3.57
C LYS A 7 -12.14 -14.72 3.31
N ALA A 8 -11.33 -14.05 4.13
CA ALA A 8 -9.88 -14.15 4.05
C ALA A 8 -9.39 -15.56 4.47
N LEU A 9 -9.97 -16.15 5.52
CA LEU A 9 -9.67 -17.52 5.92
C LEU A 9 -10.04 -18.53 4.81
N ALA A 10 -11.23 -18.39 4.22
CA ALA A 10 -11.64 -19.24 3.10
C ALA A 10 -10.74 -19.10 1.87
N LEU A 11 -10.26 -17.88 1.56
CA LEU A 11 -9.28 -17.67 0.48
C LEU A 11 -7.95 -18.34 0.81
N GLN A 12 -7.46 -18.18 2.04
CA GLN A 12 -6.23 -18.81 2.51
C GLN A 12 -6.28 -20.33 2.39
N ASP A 13 -7.38 -20.95 2.82
CA ASP A 13 -7.57 -22.39 2.74
C ASP A 13 -7.65 -22.88 1.28
N ARG A 14 -8.32 -22.11 0.39
CA ARG A 14 -8.32 -22.39 -1.06
C ARG A 14 -6.90 -22.31 -1.65
N ILE A 15 -6.12 -21.30 -1.31
CA ILE A 15 -4.73 -21.16 -1.78
C ILE A 15 -3.87 -22.32 -1.30
N LEU A 16 -3.96 -22.70 -0.02
CA LEU A 16 -3.20 -23.84 0.53
C LEU A 16 -3.57 -25.15 -0.16
N LYS A 17 -4.87 -25.38 -0.38
CA LYS A 17 -5.37 -26.53 -1.15
C LYS A 17 -4.84 -26.51 -2.58
N ASP A 18 -4.90 -25.36 -3.25
CA ASP A 18 -4.40 -25.21 -4.62
C ASP A 18 -2.88 -25.41 -4.71
N LEU A 19 -2.12 -25.08 -3.66
CA LEU A 19 -0.68 -25.33 -3.53
C LEU A 19 -0.34 -26.78 -3.12
N GLY A 20 -1.33 -27.56 -2.67
CA GLY A 20 -1.11 -28.91 -2.17
C GLY A 20 -0.48 -28.96 -0.78
N ILE A 21 -0.66 -27.91 0.02
CA ILE A 21 -0.12 -27.81 1.37
C ILE A 21 -1.22 -28.19 2.37
N THR A 22 -0.96 -29.22 3.18
CA THR A 22 -1.92 -29.78 4.14
C THR A 22 -1.79 -29.21 5.56
N LYS A 23 -0.61 -28.70 5.95
CA LYS A 23 -0.35 -28.11 7.27
C LYS A 23 0.05 -26.64 7.17
N LYS A 24 -0.55 -25.79 8.01
CA LYS A 24 -0.15 -24.37 8.17
C LYS A 24 1.05 -24.28 9.11
N ARG A 25 2.02 -23.41 8.79
CA ARG A 25 3.16 -23.13 9.67
C ARG A 25 2.67 -22.43 10.95
N LYS A 26 2.96 -23.01 12.13
CA LYS A 26 2.71 -22.37 13.43
C LYS A 26 3.61 -21.14 13.63
N LYS A 27 3.13 -20.15 14.39
CA LYS A 27 3.84 -18.89 14.63
C LYS A 27 4.95 -19.12 15.65
N LYS A 28 6.15 -18.57 15.40
CA LYS A 28 7.26 -18.58 16.36
C LYS A 28 6.85 -17.81 17.62
N GLY A 29 6.71 -18.50 18.76
CA GLY A 29 6.38 -17.91 20.06
C GLY A 29 5.19 -18.50 20.82
N GLU A 30 4.50 -19.52 20.30
CA GLU A 30 3.68 -20.39 21.14
C GLU A 30 4.61 -21.42 21.80
N SER A 31 4.71 -21.35 23.13
CA SER A 31 5.54 -22.23 23.95
C SER A 31 5.06 -23.67 23.84
N ASP A 32 5.89 -24.52 23.27
CA ASP A 32 6.16 -25.83 23.83
C ASP A 32 7.64 -26.15 23.60
N ASP A 33 8.41 -26.08 24.68
CA ASP A 33 9.83 -26.46 24.74
C ASP A 33 9.90 -27.97 24.98
N SER A 34 9.52 -28.76 23.98
CA SER A 34 9.90 -30.16 23.82
C SER A 34 9.16 -30.76 22.64
N GLU A 35 9.83 -31.62 21.89
CA GLU A 35 9.34 -32.41 20.76
C GLU A 35 9.43 -31.72 19.39
N GLU A 36 10.49 -32.14 18.68
CA GLU A 36 10.63 -32.26 17.23
C GLU A 36 10.05 -31.14 16.34
N ARG A 37 10.97 -30.41 15.69
CA ARG A 37 10.72 -29.44 14.62
C ARG A 37 10.27 -30.13 13.31
N ASP A 38 9.24 -30.95 13.35
CA ASP A 38 8.72 -31.74 12.21
C ASP A 38 7.41 -31.15 11.64
N ASP A 39 7.38 -29.83 11.47
CA ASP A 39 6.25 -29.10 10.86
C ASP A 39 6.63 -28.37 9.54
N GLU A 40 7.76 -28.71 8.93
CA GLU A 40 7.91 -28.48 7.50
C GLU A 40 7.01 -29.48 6.79
N ALA A 41 6.09 -29.03 5.93
CA ALA A 41 5.38 -29.94 5.02
C ALA A 41 6.43 -30.79 4.30
N SER A 42 6.60 -32.04 4.74
CA SER A 42 7.66 -32.93 4.29
C SER A 42 7.48 -33.15 2.79
N GLY A 43 8.55 -32.89 2.03
CA GLY A 43 8.57 -33.08 0.58
C GLY A 43 8.93 -31.84 -0.26
N ARG A 44 9.37 -32.09 -1.50
CA ARG A 44 9.69 -31.07 -2.50
C ARG A 44 8.45 -30.23 -2.83
N VAL A 45 8.58 -28.91 -2.83
CA VAL A 45 7.48 -28.01 -3.23
C VAL A 45 7.29 -28.18 -4.72
N ASP A 46 6.06 -28.43 -5.14
CA ASP A 46 5.69 -28.44 -6.54
C ASP A 46 5.59 -27.00 -7.03
N MET A 47 6.69 -26.50 -7.61
CA MET A 47 6.73 -25.16 -8.17
C MET A 47 5.79 -24.99 -9.36
N ARG A 48 5.49 -26.04 -10.13
CA ARG A 48 4.52 -25.95 -11.24
C ARG A 48 3.13 -25.70 -10.69
N ARG A 49 2.77 -26.40 -9.62
CA ARG A 49 1.51 -26.15 -8.90
C ARG A 49 1.48 -24.73 -8.34
N CYS A 50 2.59 -24.26 -7.76
CA CYS A 50 2.71 -22.87 -7.32
C CYS A 50 2.47 -21.87 -8.45
N TYR A 51 3.11 -22.03 -9.61
CA TYR A 51 2.92 -21.11 -10.73
C TYR A 51 1.48 -21.11 -11.24
N LYS A 52 0.84 -22.29 -11.32
CA LYS A 52 -0.59 -22.40 -11.69
C LYS A 52 -1.49 -21.70 -10.67
N THR A 53 -1.24 -21.86 -9.38
CA THR A 53 -1.97 -21.16 -8.32
C THR A 53 -1.78 -19.65 -8.43
N LEU A 54 -0.56 -19.18 -8.69
CA LEU A 54 -0.31 -17.75 -8.86
C LEU A 54 -1.00 -17.20 -10.12
N LEU A 55 -0.96 -17.91 -11.25
CA LEU A 55 -1.72 -17.52 -12.45
C LEU A 55 -3.22 -17.39 -12.14
N LYS A 56 -3.77 -18.32 -11.37
CA LYS A 56 -5.19 -18.36 -10.97
C LYS A 56 -5.61 -17.12 -10.16
N TYR A 57 -4.78 -16.69 -9.20
CA TYR A 57 -5.13 -15.64 -8.23
C TYR A 57 -4.53 -14.27 -8.54
N ASP A 58 -3.25 -14.22 -8.93
CA ASP A 58 -2.52 -13.01 -9.26
C ASP A 58 -1.32 -13.28 -10.18
N LEU A 59 -1.54 -13.10 -11.48
CA LEU A 59 -0.51 -13.18 -12.50
C LEU A 59 0.64 -12.16 -12.30
N ASN A 60 0.43 -11.05 -11.57
CA ASN A 60 1.50 -10.07 -11.33
C ASN A 60 2.58 -10.63 -10.43
N SER A 61 2.24 -11.52 -9.50
CA SER A 61 3.19 -12.25 -8.66
C SER A 61 4.19 -13.08 -9.48
N LEU A 62 3.82 -13.53 -10.69
CA LEU A 62 4.71 -14.22 -11.62
C LEU A 62 5.67 -13.27 -12.36
N ILE A 63 5.31 -11.99 -12.49
CA ILE A 63 6.14 -10.97 -13.15
C ILE A 63 7.08 -10.31 -12.12
N HIS A 64 6.52 -9.86 -10.99
CA HIS A 64 7.20 -9.09 -9.95
C HIS A 64 7.78 -9.95 -8.82
N GLY A 65 7.64 -11.27 -8.93
CA GLY A 65 8.04 -12.20 -7.90
C GLY A 65 7.17 -12.11 -6.65
N VAL A 66 7.23 -13.17 -5.84
CA VAL A 66 6.49 -13.23 -4.58
C VAL A 66 7.23 -14.11 -3.59
N PHE A 67 7.16 -13.75 -2.31
CA PHE A 67 7.65 -14.58 -1.22
C PHE A 67 6.51 -14.90 -0.25
N LEU A 68 6.09 -16.16 -0.23
CA LEU A 68 4.96 -16.64 0.56
C LEU A 68 5.43 -17.28 1.88
N GLU A 69 6.21 -16.54 2.65
CA GLU A 69 6.87 -17.00 3.89
C GLU A 69 5.91 -17.68 4.89
N LYS A 70 4.70 -17.13 5.01
CA LYS A 70 3.65 -17.60 5.93
C LYS A 70 2.87 -18.81 5.40
N VAL A 71 2.97 -19.10 4.11
CA VAL A 71 2.39 -20.30 3.48
C VAL A 71 3.39 -21.44 3.60
N ALA A 72 4.61 -21.22 3.09
CA ALA A 72 5.77 -22.07 3.34
C ALA A 72 7.03 -21.21 3.18
N GLY A 73 7.97 -21.29 4.13
CA GLY A 73 9.19 -20.46 4.15
C GLY A 73 10.11 -20.61 2.93
N ARG A 74 9.86 -21.61 2.09
CA ARG A 74 10.60 -21.93 0.86
C ARG A 74 9.86 -21.57 -0.44
N LEU A 75 8.60 -21.13 -0.36
CA LEU A 75 7.82 -20.72 -1.54
C LEU A 75 8.21 -19.31 -1.97
N ARG A 76 9.12 -19.23 -2.93
CA ARG A 76 9.58 -17.99 -3.54
C ARG A 76 9.59 -18.10 -5.05
N VAL A 77 9.01 -17.12 -5.71
CA VAL A 77 9.12 -16.93 -7.16
C VAL A 77 9.99 -15.70 -7.41
N PRO A 78 11.11 -15.83 -8.15
CA PRO A 78 11.95 -14.69 -8.48
C PRO A 78 11.23 -13.70 -9.41
N ARG A 79 11.75 -12.48 -9.54
CA ARG A 79 11.24 -11.48 -10.48
C ARG A 79 11.60 -11.88 -11.90
N ALA A 80 10.60 -11.99 -12.77
CA ALA A 80 10.83 -12.12 -14.22
C ALA A 80 11.09 -10.74 -14.86
N LEU A 81 10.47 -9.68 -14.34
CA LEU A 81 10.74 -8.30 -14.73
C LEU A 81 11.55 -7.60 -13.63
N SER A 82 12.72 -7.08 -14.01
CA SER A 82 13.58 -6.31 -13.12
C SER A 82 14.01 -5.02 -13.80
N GLY A 83 14.38 -4.03 -12.99
CA GLY A 83 14.97 -2.80 -13.49
C GLY A 83 15.56 -1.96 -12.37
N PHE A 84 16.39 -1.00 -12.77
CA PHE A 84 17.03 -0.04 -11.88
C PHE A 84 17.29 1.26 -12.65
N VAL A 85 17.47 2.36 -11.93
CA VAL A 85 17.79 3.67 -12.50
C VAL A 85 19.18 4.05 -12.01
N GLU A 86 20.05 4.42 -12.95
CA GLU A 86 21.41 4.82 -12.69
C GLU A 86 21.64 6.25 -13.17
N ALA A 87 22.32 7.05 -12.35
CA ALA A 87 22.66 8.42 -12.64
C ALA A 87 24.18 8.54 -12.78
N SER A 88 24.64 9.07 -13.91
CA SER A 88 26.07 9.22 -14.22
C SER A 88 26.53 10.65 -13.97
N ASN A 89 27.79 10.78 -13.54
CA ASN A 89 28.46 12.06 -13.26
C ASN A 89 27.61 13.01 -12.39
N VAL A 90 27.13 12.50 -11.26
CA VAL A 90 26.30 13.26 -10.33
C VAL A 90 27.11 14.36 -9.66
N LYS A 91 26.63 15.60 -9.75
CA LYS A 91 27.27 16.80 -9.19
C LYS A 91 26.35 17.50 -8.18
N PRO A 92 26.91 18.09 -7.12
CA PRO A 92 26.15 18.99 -6.26
C PRO A 92 25.61 20.18 -7.06
N ALA A 93 24.34 20.49 -6.82
CA ALA A 93 23.66 21.68 -7.30
C ALA A 93 23.21 22.45 -6.06
N GLU A 94 24.05 23.40 -5.63
CA GLU A 94 23.75 24.22 -4.47
C GLU A 94 22.57 25.15 -4.78
N ALA A 95 21.58 25.10 -3.92
CA ALA A 95 20.38 25.94 -3.98
C ALA A 95 20.17 26.59 -2.61
N GLY A 96 19.22 27.51 -2.55
CA GLY A 96 18.74 28.09 -1.30
C GLY A 96 17.25 28.29 -1.36
N GLY A 97 16.62 28.37 -0.20
CA GLY A 97 15.22 28.73 -0.07
C GLY A 97 15.03 29.69 1.08
N THR A 98 13.83 30.26 1.16
CA THR A 98 13.39 30.98 2.35
C THR A 98 12.10 30.33 2.81
N LYS A 99 12.08 29.87 4.06
CA LYS A 99 10.83 29.52 4.71
C LYS A 99 10.13 30.83 5.03
N PHE A 100 8.98 31.09 4.41
CA PHE A 100 8.16 32.26 4.72
C PHE A 100 7.25 31.98 5.92
N ASP A 101 7.27 32.86 6.91
CA ASP A 101 6.32 32.87 8.03
C ASP A 101 5.30 33.97 7.80
N HIS A 102 4.11 33.58 7.32
CA HIS A 102 3.02 34.52 7.05
C HIS A 102 2.31 35.01 8.31
N VAL A 103 2.53 34.37 9.47
CA VAL A 103 1.87 34.72 10.74
C VAL A 103 2.74 35.67 11.55
N PHE A 104 4.06 35.41 11.58
CA PHE A 104 5.04 36.24 12.28
C PHE A 104 6.26 36.53 11.39
N PRO A 105 6.15 37.43 10.41
CA PRO A 105 7.21 37.67 9.43
C PRO A 105 8.45 38.37 10.01
N ALA A 106 8.30 39.09 11.12
CA ALA A 106 9.37 39.86 11.77
C ALA A 106 9.66 39.36 13.19
N LYS A 107 10.87 39.64 13.68
CA LYS A 107 11.29 39.30 15.05
C LYS A 107 10.49 40.10 16.07
N ASP A 108 10.02 39.43 17.11
CA ASP A 108 9.36 40.04 18.27
C ASP A 108 9.86 39.31 19.53
N GLU A 109 10.92 39.85 20.13
CA GLU A 109 11.58 39.23 21.29
C GLU A 109 10.67 39.22 22.53
N ALA A 110 9.77 40.21 22.67
CA ALA A 110 8.85 40.29 23.80
C ALA A 110 7.83 39.13 23.80
N ARG A 111 7.53 38.58 22.62
CA ARG A 111 6.66 37.40 22.45
C ARG A 111 7.41 36.08 22.22
N GLY A 112 8.75 36.10 22.28
CA GLY A 112 9.58 34.93 22.00
C GLY A 112 9.60 34.51 20.52
N VAL A 113 9.26 35.42 19.61
CA VAL A 113 9.25 35.16 18.16
C VAL A 113 10.66 35.41 17.61
N THR A 114 11.44 34.33 17.46
CA THR A 114 12.79 34.39 16.91
C THR A 114 13.00 33.38 15.79
N SER A 115 13.96 33.68 14.91
CA SER A 115 14.37 32.77 13.83
C SER A 115 14.97 31.46 14.33
N LYS A 116 15.55 31.44 15.54
CA LYS A 116 16.12 30.23 16.16
C LYS A 116 15.04 29.22 16.54
N ASP A 117 13.87 29.71 16.92
CA ASP A 117 12.72 28.88 17.30
C ASP A 117 11.84 28.51 16.10
N GLY A 118 12.25 28.90 14.88
CA GLY A 118 11.58 28.56 13.62
C GLY A 118 10.48 29.52 13.19
N PHE A 119 10.35 30.69 13.82
CA PHE A 119 9.48 31.79 13.38
C PHE A 119 10.21 32.69 12.38
N THR A 120 9.51 33.68 11.81
CA THR A 120 10.07 34.65 10.84
C THR A 120 10.49 34.01 9.51
N ASN A 121 10.85 34.85 8.54
CA ASN A 121 11.41 34.37 7.30
C ASN A 121 12.83 33.84 7.54
N VAL A 122 13.07 32.55 7.28
CA VAL A 122 14.37 31.90 7.51
C VAL A 122 14.97 31.44 6.19
N PRO A 123 16.02 32.12 5.69
CA PRO A 123 16.83 31.63 4.57
C PRO A 123 17.57 30.36 4.98
N TYR A 124 17.65 29.39 4.08
CA TYR A 124 18.42 28.17 4.28
C TYR A 124 19.15 27.77 3.00
N PRO A 125 20.41 27.30 3.09
CA PRO A 125 21.05 26.62 1.99
C PRO A 125 20.48 25.19 1.84
N SER A 126 20.47 24.68 0.63
CA SER A 126 20.05 23.31 0.31
C SER A 126 20.91 22.78 -0.82
N THR A 127 21.62 21.68 -0.58
CA THR A 127 22.36 20.99 -1.63
C THR A 127 21.43 20.01 -2.33
N GLN A 128 21.16 20.25 -3.62
CA GLN A 128 20.55 19.26 -4.51
C GLN A 128 21.64 18.55 -5.30
N PHE A 129 21.26 17.55 -6.10
CA PHE A 129 22.20 16.83 -6.95
C PHE A 129 21.60 16.69 -8.34
N SER A 130 22.38 17.07 -9.35
CA SER A 130 22.04 16.90 -10.76
C SER A 130 22.97 15.89 -11.40
N ALA A 131 22.45 15.08 -12.32
CA ALA A 131 23.21 14.09 -13.07
C ALA A 131 23.41 14.58 -14.51
N GLU A 132 24.54 14.23 -15.12
CA GLU A 132 24.75 14.50 -16.55
C GLU A 132 23.80 13.65 -17.41
N SER A 133 23.64 12.39 -17.03
CA SER A 133 22.69 11.48 -17.66
C SER A 133 22.06 10.56 -16.61
N THR A 134 20.81 10.18 -16.85
CA THR A 134 20.09 9.20 -16.04
C THR A 134 19.52 8.14 -16.97
N THR A 135 19.87 6.88 -16.73
CA THR A 135 19.46 5.75 -17.57
C THR A 135 18.68 4.75 -16.72
N ALA A 136 17.50 4.37 -17.19
CA ALA A 136 16.71 3.30 -16.60
C ALA A 136 16.95 2.00 -17.37
N TYR A 137 17.47 0.99 -16.68
CA TYR A 137 17.72 -0.33 -17.24
C TYR A 137 16.60 -1.28 -16.86
N PHE A 138 16.12 -2.07 -17.82
CA PHE A 138 15.10 -3.09 -17.61
C PHE A 138 15.51 -4.42 -18.21
N ASN A 139 15.17 -5.52 -17.55
CA ASN A 139 15.37 -6.86 -18.04
C ASN A 139 14.12 -7.71 -17.80
N LEU A 140 13.64 -8.34 -18.88
CA LEU A 140 12.55 -9.30 -18.87
C LEU A 140 13.10 -10.70 -19.16
N ASP A 141 13.11 -11.57 -18.15
CA ASP A 141 13.60 -12.93 -18.27
C ASP A 141 12.56 -13.83 -18.96
N LEU A 142 12.72 -13.99 -20.28
CA LEU A 142 11.88 -14.86 -21.10
C LEU A 142 12.07 -16.35 -20.76
N ASN A 143 13.25 -16.75 -20.28
CA ASN A 143 13.51 -18.15 -19.92
C ASN A 143 12.77 -18.50 -18.63
N GLN A 144 12.72 -17.58 -17.67
CA GLN A 144 11.94 -17.76 -16.46
C GLN A 144 10.43 -17.89 -16.76
N ILE A 145 9.88 -17.02 -17.62
CA ILE A 145 8.46 -17.08 -18.00
C ILE A 145 8.11 -18.42 -18.66
N ARG A 146 8.93 -18.87 -19.61
CA ARG A 146 8.78 -20.18 -20.27
C ARG A 146 8.97 -21.34 -19.27
N GLY A 147 9.89 -21.18 -18.33
CA GLY A 147 10.20 -22.14 -17.28
C GLY A 147 9.04 -22.40 -16.31
N TYR A 148 8.04 -21.51 -16.26
CA TYR A 148 6.81 -21.75 -15.48
C TYR A 148 5.98 -22.92 -16.04
N GLY A 149 6.06 -23.19 -17.35
CA GLY A 149 5.32 -24.28 -17.99
C GLY A 149 3.80 -24.10 -17.89
N LEU A 150 3.33 -22.86 -18.05
CA LEU A 150 1.90 -22.50 -17.97
C LEU A 150 1.17 -22.59 -19.32
N GLY A 151 1.91 -22.86 -20.41
CA GLY A 151 1.38 -22.96 -21.76
C GLY A 151 1.53 -21.65 -22.54
N PRO A 152 1.44 -21.73 -23.88
CA PRO A 152 1.80 -20.62 -24.78
C PRO A 152 0.94 -19.37 -24.58
N ASP A 153 -0.36 -19.52 -24.31
CA ASP A 153 -1.26 -18.38 -24.10
C ASP A 153 -0.92 -17.61 -22.81
N ALA A 154 -0.63 -18.34 -21.72
CA ALA A 154 -0.24 -17.73 -20.44
C ALA A 154 1.14 -17.07 -20.54
N GLU A 155 2.10 -17.70 -21.22
CA GLU A 155 3.42 -17.12 -21.49
C GLU A 155 3.30 -15.83 -22.30
N GLN A 156 2.51 -15.84 -23.37
CA GLN A 156 2.27 -14.65 -24.19
C GLN A 156 1.60 -13.55 -23.38
N LEU A 157 0.63 -13.87 -22.54
CA LEU A 157 -0.01 -12.88 -21.65
C LEU A 157 0.99 -12.26 -20.67
N LEU A 158 1.83 -13.07 -20.01
CA LEU A 158 2.83 -12.59 -19.05
C LEU A 158 3.86 -11.67 -19.71
N ILE A 159 4.36 -12.05 -20.90
CA ILE A 159 5.30 -11.22 -21.68
C ILE A 159 4.63 -9.91 -22.09
N THR A 160 3.42 -9.98 -22.68
CA THR A 160 2.69 -8.81 -23.17
C THR A 160 2.37 -7.85 -22.03
N LEU A 161 1.97 -8.37 -20.86
CA LEU A 161 1.71 -7.53 -19.70
C LEU A 161 2.98 -6.90 -19.12
N ALA A 162 4.10 -7.63 -19.10
CA ALA A 162 5.37 -7.06 -18.68
C ALA A 162 5.81 -5.90 -19.60
N LEU A 163 5.67 -6.08 -20.93
CA LEU A 163 5.92 -5.03 -21.92
C LEU A 163 4.96 -3.85 -21.76
N TYR A 164 3.67 -4.10 -21.50
CA TYR A 164 2.70 -3.03 -21.22
C TYR A 164 3.14 -2.18 -20.02
N LYS A 165 3.60 -2.81 -18.94
CA LYS A 165 4.10 -2.10 -17.75
C LYS A 165 5.32 -1.25 -18.07
N LEU A 166 6.24 -1.76 -18.89
CA LEU A 166 7.41 -1.01 -19.35
C LEU A 166 7.01 0.16 -20.26
N ALA A 167 6.12 -0.06 -21.23
CA ALA A 167 5.65 0.99 -22.12
C ALA A 167 4.93 2.10 -21.35
N ARG A 168 4.01 1.74 -20.44
CA ARG A 168 3.38 2.71 -19.52
C ARG A 168 4.38 3.41 -18.63
N PHE A 169 5.43 2.71 -18.20
CA PHE A 169 6.52 3.33 -17.47
C PHE A 169 7.18 4.40 -18.33
N CYS A 170 7.57 4.09 -19.56
CA CYS A 170 8.26 5.04 -20.42
C CYS A 170 7.39 6.20 -20.93
N GLU A 171 6.07 6.03 -21.02
CA GLU A 171 5.12 7.05 -21.49
C GLU A 171 4.57 7.98 -20.40
N SER A 172 4.89 7.73 -19.13
CA SER A 172 4.38 8.54 -18.01
C SER A 172 5.44 9.52 -17.50
N ASP A 173 4.99 10.65 -16.98
CA ASP A 173 5.85 11.59 -16.26
C ASP A 173 6.15 11.05 -14.85
N TRP A 174 7.41 11.09 -14.44
CA TRP A 174 7.81 10.60 -13.12
C TRP A 174 8.44 11.67 -12.25
N ASP A 175 7.90 11.79 -11.04
CA ASP A 175 8.54 12.46 -9.91
C ASP A 175 9.35 11.42 -9.10
N LEU A 176 10.40 10.82 -9.71
CA LEU A 176 11.25 9.83 -9.01
C LEU A 176 12.06 10.47 -7.87
N ARG A 177 12.21 11.79 -7.89
CA ARG A 177 12.87 12.59 -6.86
C ARG A 177 12.16 13.93 -6.70
N SER A 178 12.15 14.45 -5.47
CA SER A 178 11.64 15.79 -5.18
C SER A 178 12.30 16.82 -6.11
N ASN A 179 11.49 17.61 -6.82
CA ASN A 179 11.88 18.64 -7.80
C ASN A 179 12.50 18.15 -9.12
N CYS A 180 12.55 16.85 -9.39
CA CYS A 180 12.97 16.32 -10.69
C CYS A 180 11.80 15.65 -11.39
N LYS A 181 11.38 16.23 -12.51
CA LYS A 181 10.47 15.59 -13.47
C LYS A 181 11.30 14.93 -14.55
N PHE A 182 11.15 13.63 -14.70
CA PHE A 182 11.81 12.88 -15.76
C PHE A 182 10.88 12.69 -16.94
N GLU A 183 11.41 12.99 -18.12
CA GLU A 183 10.85 12.62 -19.41
C GLU A 183 11.80 11.61 -20.07
N VAL A 184 11.24 10.64 -20.79
CA VAL A 184 12.06 9.64 -21.49
C VAL A 184 12.62 10.23 -22.78
N GLY A 185 13.93 10.43 -22.83
CA GLY A 185 14.60 10.94 -24.03
C GLY A 185 14.73 9.91 -25.16
N SER A 186 15.16 8.68 -24.84
CA SER A 186 15.36 7.62 -25.83
C SER A 186 15.20 6.24 -25.20
N ILE A 187 14.74 5.27 -26.00
CA ILE A 187 14.62 3.87 -25.61
C ILE A 187 15.53 3.03 -26.51
N GLU A 188 16.44 2.28 -25.92
CA GLU A 188 17.33 1.36 -26.63
C GLU A 188 17.07 -0.09 -26.19
N THR A 189 17.00 -1.01 -27.16
CA THR A 189 16.89 -2.44 -26.91
C THR A 189 18.23 -3.12 -27.12
N THR A 190 18.91 -3.54 -26.05
CA THR A 190 20.18 -4.28 -26.17
C THR A 190 19.99 -5.72 -26.65
N ARG A 191 18.88 -6.36 -26.25
CA ARG A 191 18.49 -7.72 -26.68
C ARG A 191 16.97 -7.81 -26.81
N PRO A 192 16.43 -8.44 -27.86
CA PRO A 192 17.13 -9.13 -28.96
C PRO A 192 17.90 -8.16 -29.88
N LYS A 193 19.00 -8.63 -30.50
CA LYS A 193 19.92 -7.80 -31.31
C LYS A 193 19.33 -7.28 -32.64
N LYS A 194 18.14 -7.72 -33.04
CA LYS A 194 17.46 -7.29 -34.27
C LYS A 194 16.13 -6.62 -33.92
N ASP A 195 16.00 -5.36 -34.33
CA ASP A 195 14.77 -4.61 -34.66
C ASP A 195 13.57 -4.77 -33.72
N PHE A 196 13.80 -4.97 -32.42
CA PHE A 196 12.74 -4.90 -31.43
C PHE A 196 12.62 -3.48 -30.90
N ALA A 197 11.60 -2.77 -31.37
CA ALA A 197 11.13 -1.56 -30.74
C ALA A 197 10.09 -1.91 -29.67
N LEU A 198 10.19 -1.27 -28.50
CA LEU A 198 9.13 -1.36 -27.48
C LEU A 198 7.84 -0.78 -28.09
N PRO A 199 6.76 -1.56 -28.24
CA PRO A 199 5.52 -1.04 -28.80
C PRO A 199 4.88 -0.01 -27.88
N ALA A 200 4.06 0.89 -28.45
CA ALA A 200 3.32 1.86 -27.66
C ALA A 200 2.35 1.14 -26.69
N ALA A 201 2.17 1.68 -25.50
CA ALA A 201 1.34 1.03 -24.48
C ALA A 201 -0.12 0.90 -24.95
N LYS A 202 -0.59 1.82 -25.80
CA LYS A 202 -1.92 1.74 -26.43
C LYS A 202 -2.08 0.48 -27.27
N ASP A 203 -1.12 0.19 -28.17
CA ASP A 203 -1.18 -0.97 -29.06
C ASP A 203 -1.15 -2.27 -28.24
N ILE A 204 -0.31 -2.32 -27.21
CA ILE A 204 -0.24 -3.45 -26.29
C ILE A 204 -1.55 -3.60 -25.50
N ALA A 205 -2.15 -2.50 -25.05
CA ALA A 205 -3.41 -2.51 -24.30
C ALA A 205 -4.58 -3.06 -25.13
N GLU A 206 -4.61 -2.82 -26.43
CA GLU A 206 -5.63 -3.37 -27.34
C GLU A 206 -5.51 -4.91 -27.49
N MET A 207 -4.30 -5.47 -27.32
CA MET A 207 -4.06 -6.92 -27.38
C MET A 207 -4.41 -7.65 -26.07
N LEU A 208 -4.24 -6.99 -24.92
CA LEU A 208 -4.39 -7.61 -23.60
C LEU A 208 -5.76 -8.29 -23.39
N PRO A 209 -6.92 -7.69 -23.72
CA PRO A 209 -8.23 -8.34 -23.54
C PRO A 209 -8.34 -9.68 -24.28
N LYS A 210 -7.79 -9.76 -25.51
CA LYS A 210 -7.80 -10.99 -26.31
C LYS A 210 -6.97 -12.09 -25.66
N LEU A 211 -5.78 -11.75 -25.14
CA LEU A 211 -4.91 -12.70 -24.44
C LEU A 211 -5.51 -13.15 -23.11
N ILE A 212 -6.11 -12.24 -22.35
CA ILE A 212 -6.83 -12.55 -21.12
C ILE A 212 -7.98 -13.53 -21.41
N SER A 213 -8.76 -13.27 -22.47
CA SER A 213 -9.85 -14.16 -22.87
C SER A 213 -9.35 -15.56 -23.25
N LYS A 214 -8.25 -15.67 -23.99
CA LYS A 214 -7.62 -16.97 -24.32
C LYS A 214 -7.20 -17.75 -23.08
N VAL A 215 -6.44 -17.11 -22.18
CA VAL A 215 -5.98 -17.72 -20.93
C VAL A 215 -7.17 -18.11 -20.05
N SER A 216 -8.24 -17.32 -20.06
CA SER A 216 -9.46 -17.67 -19.36
C SER A 216 -10.17 -18.89 -19.95
N GLY A 217 -10.29 -18.96 -21.29
CA GLY A 217 -10.87 -20.09 -22.00
C GLY A 217 -10.12 -21.41 -21.76
N SER A 218 -8.82 -21.35 -21.49
CA SER A 218 -8.01 -22.52 -21.09
C SER A 218 -8.03 -22.82 -19.58
N GLY A 219 -8.87 -22.13 -18.80
CA GLY A 219 -8.98 -22.32 -17.34
C GLY A 219 -7.78 -21.78 -16.54
N GLY A 220 -7.04 -20.81 -17.08
CA GLY A 220 -5.87 -20.22 -16.41
C GLY A 220 -6.22 -19.37 -15.20
N PHE A 221 -7.44 -18.83 -15.13
CA PHE A 221 -7.95 -18.06 -14.00
C PHE A 221 -8.93 -18.89 -13.15
N GLY A 222 -9.09 -18.50 -11.88
CA GLY A 222 -10.05 -19.18 -11.00
C GLY A 222 -11.50 -18.97 -11.46
N ASP A 223 -12.39 -19.88 -11.06
CA ASP A 223 -13.83 -19.81 -11.40
C ASP A 223 -14.48 -18.49 -10.96
N ASP A 224 -13.95 -17.88 -9.89
CA ASP A 224 -14.35 -16.57 -9.38
C ASP A 224 -13.71 -15.38 -10.11
N ASN A 225 -12.97 -15.65 -11.19
CA ASN A 225 -12.20 -14.71 -12.01
C ASN A 225 -12.20 -15.14 -13.49
N SER A 226 -13.34 -15.63 -14.00
CA SER A 226 -13.51 -16.22 -15.35
C SER A 226 -13.32 -15.25 -16.52
N ASN A 227 -13.01 -13.98 -16.27
CA ASN A 227 -12.60 -13.01 -17.29
C ASN A 227 -11.20 -12.43 -17.01
N GLY A 228 -10.44 -12.99 -16.05
CA GLY A 228 -9.14 -12.49 -15.62
C GLY A 228 -9.17 -11.12 -14.93
N VAL A 229 -10.36 -10.57 -14.66
CA VAL A 229 -10.56 -9.27 -14.01
C VAL A 229 -11.34 -9.47 -12.71
N ARG A 230 -10.66 -9.26 -11.58
CA ARG A 230 -11.36 -9.14 -10.28
C ARG A 230 -11.91 -7.72 -10.13
N THR A 231 -13.20 -7.57 -10.38
CA THR A 231 -13.90 -6.31 -10.10
C THR A 231 -14.06 -6.14 -8.59
N VAL A 232 -13.39 -5.12 -8.03
CA VAL A 232 -13.62 -4.70 -6.65
C VAL A 232 -14.77 -3.71 -6.62
N THR A 233 -15.96 -4.20 -6.26
CA THR A 233 -17.12 -3.35 -6.05
C THR A 233 -17.00 -2.67 -4.68
N TRP A 234 -16.81 -1.36 -4.69
CA TRP A 234 -16.83 -0.57 -3.47
C TRP A 234 -18.26 -0.32 -3.04
N VAL A 235 -18.68 -0.94 -1.95
CA VAL A 235 -20.03 -0.72 -1.40
C VAL A 235 -20.07 0.60 -0.65
N LYS A 236 -20.98 1.50 -1.05
CA LYS A 236 -21.28 2.70 -0.26
C LYS A 236 -22.08 2.27 0.99
N LYS A 237 -21.61 2.64 2.18
CA LYS A 237 -22.27 2.32 3.46
C LYS A 237 -22.39 3.57 4.32
N LYS A 238 -23.49 3.70 5.06
CA LYS A 238 -23.71 4.81 6.00
C LYS A 238 -22.89 4.65 7.29
N LYS A 239 -22.57 3.42 7.68
CA LYS A 239 -21.84 3.12 8.91
C LYS A 239 -20.42 2.66 8.58
N LYS A 240 -19.45 3.22 9.30
CA LYS A 240 -18.04 2.85 9.22
C LYS A 240 -17.51 2.62 10.63
N ILE A 241 -16.73 1.56 10.85
CA ILE A 241 -16.10 1.28 12.15
C ILE A 241 -14.59 1.37 12.02
N SER A 242 -13.93 1.97 13.01
CA SER A 242 -12.47 2.03 13.05
C SER A 242 -11.89 0.63 13.24
N VAL A 243 -10.87 0.27 12.46
CA VAL A 243 -10.05 -0.94 12.65
C VAL A 243 -8.70 -0.64 13.30
N THR A 244 -8.39 0.64 13.47
CA THR A 244 -7.23 1.13 14.24
C THR A 244 -7.62 2.40 14.99
N PRO A 245 -6.97 2.72 16.12
CA PRO A 245 -7.37 3.87 16.93
C PRO A 245 -7.25 5.19 16.17
N TYR A 246 -8.32 5.99 16.20
CA TYR A 246 -8.30 7.37 15.77
C TYR A 246 -7.58 8.23 16.82
N LEU A 247 -6.70 9.13 16.36
CA LEU A 247 -5.96 10.07 17.19
C LEU A 247 -6.33 11.50 16.77
N HIS A 248 -6.85 12.30 17.71
CA HIS A 248 -7.16 13.70 17.42
C HIS A 248 -5.89 14.59 17.46
N PRO A 249 -5.79 15.64 16.63
CA PRO A 249 -4.56 16.43 16.47
C PRO A 249 -4.42 17.59 17.48
N TRP A 250 -5.09 17.55 18.62
CA TRP A 250 -5.13 18.67 19.59
C TRP A 250 -5.06 18.20 21.04
N HIS A 251 -4.58 19.05 21.95
CA HIS A 251 -4.50 18.75 23.39
C HIS A 251 -5.82 19.05 24.11
N LEU A 252 -6.18 18.24 25.11
CA LEU A 252 -7.29 18.50 26.03
C LEU A 252 -6.91 19.59 27.04
N LYS A 253 -7.07 20.86 26.65
CA LYS A 253 -6.58 22.02 27.42
C LYS A 253 -7.46 22.44 28.60
N LYS A 254 -8.79 22.31 28.51
CA LYS A 254 -9.74 22.83 29.52
C LYS A 254 -10.41 21.70 30.32
N PRO A 255 -10.54 21.80 31.66
CA PRO A 255 -11.26 20.81 32.47
C PRO A 255 -12.71 20.59 32.03
N GLN A 256 -13.40 21.65 31.59
CA GLN A 256 -14.79 21.61 31.11
C GLN A 256 -14.94 20.85 29.79
N MET A 257 -13.84 20.69 29.04
CA MET A 257 -13.77 19.87 27.82
C MET A 257 -13.45 18.41 28.12
N ARG A 258 -13.42 18.00 29.39
CA ARG A 258 -13.16 16.60 29.81
C ARG A 258 -14.43 15.83 30.12
N SER A 259 -15.62 16.44 30.02
CA SER A 259 -16.86 15.65 30.09
C SER A 259 -17.00 14.76 28.84
N PRO A 260 -17.60 13.56 28.96
CA PRO A 260 -17.80 12.67 27.83
C PRO A 260 -18.52 13.34 26.65
N GLU A 261 -19.53 14.17 26.94
CA GLU A 261 -20.35 14.86 25.94
C GLU A 261 -19.55 15.94 25.20
N ALA A 262 -18.76 16.74 25.94
CA ALA A 262 -17.92 17.78 25.35
C ALA A 262 -16.81 17.18 24.47
N ILE A 263 -16.22 16.06 24.91
CA ILE A 263 -15.24 15.32 24.11
C ILE A 263 -15.89 14.77 22.84
N ALA A 264 -17.05 14.13 22.94
CA ALA A 264 -17.76 13.58 21.78
C ALA A 264 -18.11 14.67 20.75
N ALA A 265 -18.60 15.83 21.20
CA ALA A 265 -18.89 16.96 20.33
C ALA A 265 -17.62 17.51 19.65
N ALA A 266 -16.51 17.63 20.39
CA ALA A 266 -15.23 18.09 19.84
C ALA A 266 -14.64 17.11 18.82
N LEU A 267 -14.73 15.80 19.09
CA LEU A 267 -14.29 14.75 18.17
C LEU A 267 -15.12 14.75 16.89
N LEU A 268 -16.45 14.83 17.00
CA LEU A 268 -17.34 14.90 15.84
C LEU A 268 -17.03 16.14 14.98
N GLY A 269 -16.81 17.30 15.62
CA GLY A 269 -16.41 18.52 14.94
C GLY A 269 -15.06 18.39 14.22
N GLN A 270 -14.09 17.71 14.84
CA GLN A 270 -12.79 17.44 14.21
C GLN A 270 -12.92 16.50 13.01
N LEU A 271 -13.63 15.38 13.17
CA LEU A 271 -13.83 14.39 12.10
C LEU A 271 -14.56 15.00 10.90
N ARG A 272 -15.54 15.90 11.13
CA ARG A 272 -16.21 16.65 10.05
C ARG A 272 -15.23 17.55 9.28
N ARG A 273 -14.34 18.27 9.97
CA ARG A 273 -13.33 19.11 9.32
C ARG A 273 -12.37 18.28 8.48
N GLU A 274 -11.89 17.17 9.02
CA GLU A 274 -10.99 16.26 8.30
C GLU A 274 -11.67 15.63 7.08
N TRP A 275 -12.92 15.19 7.22
CA TRP A 275 -13.71 14.67 6.10
C TRP A 275 -13.89 15.72 4.98
N ASN A 276 -14.30 16.94 5.35
CA ASN A 276 -14.53 18.02 4.39
C ASN A 276 -13.23 18.47 3.68
N ALA A 277 -12.06 18.29 4.31
CA ALA A 277 -10.77 18.59 3.70
C ALA A 277 -10.29 17.50 2.72
N SER A 278 -10.93 16.32 2.69
CA SER A 278 -10.47 15.14 1.96
C SER A 278 -11.16 14.90 0.60
N ASP A 279 -11.60 15.95 -0.09
CA ASP A 279 -12.38 15.90 -1.35
C ASP A 279 -13.65 15.01 -1.26
N GLY A 280 -14.16 14.80 -0.05
CA GLY A 280 -15.36 13.98 0.18
C GLY A 280 -16.61 14.62 -0.43
N GLU A 281 -17.51 13.80 -0.99
CA GLU A 281 -18.89 14.22 -1.27
C GLU A 281 -19.46 14.92 -0.01
N LEU A 282 -20.23 16.01 -0.19
CA LEU A 282 -20.77 16.94 0.85
C LEU A 282 -21.64 16.27 1.95
N THR A 283 -21.66 14.94 2.02
CA THR A 283 -22.36 14.13 3.00
C THR A 283 -21.60 14.15 4.32
N GLY A 284 -22.09 14.90 5.30
CA GLY A 284 -21.43 15.02 6.61
C GLY A 284 -21.54 13.76 7.49
N ILE A 285 -20.54 13.58 8.35
CA ILE A 285 -20.60 12.66 9.49
C ILE A 285 -21.67 13.19 10.46
N VAL A 286 -22.73 12.43 10.71
CA VAL A 286 -23.86 12.85 11.55
C VAL A 286 -23.69 12.44 13.01
N GLU A 287 -23.07 11.28 13.25
CA GLU A 287 -22.99 10.68 14.58
C GLU A 287 -21.64 9.94 14.72
N ILE A 288 -21.11 9.95 15.94
CA ILE A 288 -20.02 9.06 16.34
C ILE A 288 -20.41 8.26 17.57
N ARG A 289 -19.90 7.03 17.67
CA ARG A 289 -20.00 6.20 18.87
C ARG A 289 -18.63 5.62 19.20
N GLU A 290 -18.24 5.71 20.46
CA GLU A 290 -16.99 5.08 20.90
C GLU A 290 -17.20 3.59 21.15
N GLN A 291 -16.25 2.79 20.68
CA GLN A 291 -16.22 1.36 20.82
C GLN A 291 -15.12 0.99 21.83
N PRO A 292 -15.40 0.12 22.82
CA PRO A 292 -14.41 -0.25 23.83
C PRO A 292 -13.27 -1.09 23.25
N SER A 293 -13.57 -1.88 22.20
CA SER A 293 -12.62 -2.76 21.53
C SER A 293 -13.09 -3.11 20.13
N ILE A 294 -12.19 -3.68 19.33
CA ILE A 294 -12.51 -4.34 18.07
C ILE A 294 -12.05 -5.80 18.09
N LEU A 295 -12.72 -6.67 17.35
CA LEU A 295 -12.30 -8.05 17.20
C LEU A 295 -11.26 -8.18 16.07
N HIS A 296 -10.09 -8.71 16.38
CA HIS A 296 -9.05 -8.99 15.39
C HIS A 296 -8.27 -10.25 15.76
N GLY A 297 -8.16 -11.20 14.83
CA GLY A 297 -7.52 -12.51 15.06
C GLY A 297 -8.09 -13.26 16.27
N GLY A 298 -9.41 -13.27 16.44
CA GLY A 298 -10.09 -13.91 17.58
C GLY A 298 -9.93 -13.18 18.93
N ARG A 299 -9.19 -12.07 18.98
CA ARG A 299 -8.93 -11.30 20.21
C ARG A 299 -9.62 -9.94 20.18
N ALA A 300 -10.22 -9.57 21.31
CA ALA A 300 -10.68 -8.19 21.54
C ALA A 300 -9.48 -7.25 21.77
N LEU A 301 -9.26 -6.34 20.83
CA LEU A 301 -8.22 -5.32 20.88
C LEU A 301 -8.80 -3.98 21.33
N ARG A 302 -8.33 -3.50 22.49
CA ARG A 302 -8.58 -2.14 22.97
C ARG A 302 -7.60 -1.17 22.30
N PRO A 303 -7.86 0.15 22.32
CA PRO A 303 -6.89 1.11 21.78
C PRO A 303 -5.48 0.90 22.32
N LEU A 304 -5.34 0.56 23.62
CA LEU A 304 -4.05 0.36 24.31
C LEU A 304 -3.19 -0.73 23.68
N HIS A 305 -3.79 -1.72 23.02
CA HIS A 305 -3.05 -2.82 22.42
C HIS A 305 -2.37 -2.42 21.10
N PHE A 306 -2.63 -1.22 20.57
CA PHE A 306 -2.00 -0.71 19.37
C PHE A 306 -0.74 0.09 19.69
N HIS A 307 0.27 -0.05 18.86
CA HIS A 307 1.42 0.86 18.89
C HIS A 307 1.02 2.21 18.29
N ARG A 308 0.69 3.18 19.15
CA ARG A 308 0.17 4.50 18.73
C ARG A 308 1.19 5.63 18.78
N PHE A 309 2.37 5.38 19.34
CA PHE A 309 3.33 6.42 19.66
C PHE A 309 4.49 6.41 18.68
N ARG A 310 4.80 7.57 18.11
CA ARG A 310 5.97 7.73 17.27
C ARG A 310 7.15 8.23 18.09
N ARG A 311 8.27 7.50 18.05
CA ARG A 311 9.56 7.98 18.56
C ARG A 311 10.23 8.85 17.50
N LYS A 312 9.95 10.16 17.51
CA LYS A 312 10.65 11.18 16.72
C LYS A 312 11.00 12.36 17.62
N ARG A 313 12.27 12.77 17.63
CA ARG A 313 12.74 13.94 18.41
C ARG A 313 11.92 15.18 18.01
N GLY A 314 11.35 15.87 18.99
CA GLY A 314 10.55 17.09 18.80
C GLY A 314 9.09 16.86 18.36
N LEU A 315 8.65 15.61 18.14
CA LEU A 315 7.24 15.34 17.84
C LEU A 315 6.44 15.16 19.13
N VAL A 316 5.53 16.10 19.40
CA VAL A 316 4.57 15.98 20.49
C VAL A 316 3.27 15.42 19.94
N GLN A 317 2.86 14.26 20.45
CA GLN A 317 1.58 13.63 20.09
C GLN A 317 0.48 14.14 21.05
N PRO A 318 -0.56 14.84 20.55
CA PRO A 318 -1.54 15.46 21.43
C PRO A 318 -2.48 14.46 22.12
N ASP A 319 -2.99 13.50 21.35
CA ASP A 319 -3.81 12.39 21.85
C ASP A 319 -2.96 11.15 22.11
N THR A 320 -2.85 10.75 23.38
CA THR A 320 -2.10 9.57 23.81
C THR A 320 -2.98 8.35 24.08
N LEU A 321 -4.30 8.56 24.16
CA LEU A 321 -5.26 7.51 24.46
C LEU A 321 -5.68 6.79 23.19
N GLY A 322 -6.04 7.54 22.16
CA GLY A 322 -6.66 7.03 20.94
C GLY A 322 -7.99 6.32 21.18
N ARG A 323 -8.91 6.45 20.22
CA ARG A 323 -10.27 5.94 20.37
C ARG A 323 -10.65 5.06 19.20
N LEU A 324 -11.38 3.99 19.48
CA LEU A 324 -12.04 3.21 18.44
C LEU A 324 -13.44 3.81 18.28
N LEU A 325 -13.79 4.19 17.06
CA LEU A 325 -14.99 4.96 16.75
C LEU A 325 -15.81 4.27 15.66
N GLU A 326 -17.12 4.26 15.83
CA GLU A 326 -18.08 4.08 14.76
C GLU A 326 -18.52 5.47 14.26
N LEU A 327 -18.51 5.65 12.94
CA LEU A 327 -18.98 6.85 12.25
C LEU A 327 -20.26 6.52 11.51
N ARG A 328 -21.23 7.43 11.61
CA ARG A 328 -22.44 7.40 10.78
C ARG A 328 -22.45 8.61 9.85
N PHE A 329 -22.73 8.37 8.58
CA PHE A 329 -22.87 9.38 7.53
C PHE A 329 -24.34 9.62 7.20
N ALA A 330 -24.68 10.84 6.79
CA ALA A 330 -26.03 11.19 6.34
C ALA A 330 -26.47 10.33 5.14
N GLN A 331 -25.55 10.13 4.19
CA GLN A 331 -25.74 9.29 3.01
C GLN A 331 -24.64 8.21 2.95
N PRO A 332 -24.84 7.12 2.20
CA PRO A 332 -23.82 6.08 2.06
C PRO A 332 -22.56 6.64 1.40
N VAL A 333 -21.38 6.41 1.98
CA VAL A 333 -20.09 6.86 1.43
C VAL A 333 -19.18 5.70 1.05
N ARG A 334 -18.34 5.92 0.03
CA ARG A 334 -17.44 4.90 -0.53
C ARG A 334 -16.23 4.64 0.38
N GLY A 335 -15.75 3.40 0.34
CA GLY A 335 -14.38 3.04 0.73
C GLY A 335 -14.13 2.82 2.23
N PRO A 336 -12.94 2.29 2.57
CA PRO A 336 -12.32 2.53 3.85
C PRO A 336 -11.89 3.99 3.94
N LEU A 337 -11.90 4.54 5.14
CA LEU A 337 -11.54 5.94 5.40
C LEU A 337 -10.26 5.98 6.24
N ALA A 338 -9.46 7.03 6.07
CA ALA A 338 -8.27 7.28 6.86
C ALA A 338 -8.36 8.70 7.42
N LEU A 339 -8.64 8.82 8.73
CA LEU A 339 -8.84 10.10 9.41
C LEU A 339 -7.94 10.18 10.65
N GLY A 340 -7.59 11.40 11.06
CA GLY A 340 -6.83 11.68 12.27
C GLY A 340 -5.33 11.88 12.04
N PHE A 341 -4.66 12.30 13.12
CA PHE A 341 -3.28 12.79 13.13
C PHE A 341 -2.24 11.84 12.51
N ALA A 342 -2.44 10.53 12.63
CA ALA A 342 -1.47 9.51 12.23
C ALA A 342 -2.00 8.54 11.16
N CYS A 343 -2.97 8.98 10.36
CA CYS A 343 -3.65 8.09 9.41
C CYS A 343 -2.77 7.55 8.29
N HIS A 344 -1.80 8.34 7.85
CA HIS A 344 -0.74 7.95 6.91
C HIS A 344 0.19 6.84 7.43
N PHE A 345 0.16 6.52 8.73
CA PHE A 345 0.87 5.39 9.34
C PHE A 345 -0.05 4.21 9.67
N GLY A 346 -1.29 4.23 9.18
CA GLY A 346 -2.25 3.15 9.40
C GLY A 346 -2.99 3.22 10.74
N LEU A 347 -2.99 4.37 11.43
CA LEU A 347 -3.93 4.65 12.53
C LEU A 347 -5.20 5.32 12.00
N GLY A 348 -6.28 5.39 12.77
CA GLY A 348 -7.53 6.02 12.32
C GLY A 348 -8.09 5.51 10.99
N LEU A 349 -7.88 4.23 10.70
CA LEU A 349 -8.48 3.53 9.56
C LEU A 349 -9.89 3.07 9.91
N PHE A 350 -10.85 3.29 9.02
CA PHE A 350 -12.25 2.88 9.16
C PHE A 350 -12.67 2.00 8.00
N VAL A 351 -13.48 0.97 8.26
CA VAL A 351 -14.02 0.05 7.26
C VAL A 351 -15.55 0.10 7.24
N PRO A 352 -16.21 -0.17 6.09
CA PRO A 352 -17.66 -0.33 6.04
C PRO A 352 -18.15 -1.45 6.98
N VAL A 353 -19.21 -1.17 7.72
CA VAL A 353 -19.98 -2.18 8.45
C VAL A 353 -21.04 -2.74 7.49
N GLU A 354 -21.28 -4.06 7.55
CA GLU A 354 -22.32 -4.73 6.76
C GLU A 354 -23.72 -4.15 6.99
#